data_AF-A0A1V4ULU4-F1
#
_entry.id   AF-A0A1V4ULU4-F1
#
_cell.length_a   1.000
_cell.length_b   1.000
_cell.length_c   1.000
_cell.angle_alpha   90.00
_cell.angle_beta   90.00
_cell.angle_gamma   90.00
#
_symmetry.space_group_name_H-M   'P 1'
#
loop_
_entity.id
_entity.type
_entity.pdbx_description
1 polymer ?
#
loop_
_entity_poly.entity_id
_entity_poly.type
_entity_poly.pdbx_seq_one_letter_code
_entity_poly.pdbx_strand_id
1 'polypeptide(L)'
;MQRAGYLSRDGKKVLDAEGVPREILELNIHGARLCILIDDLFSALRNGNSVCTWRIKQNWMEYLGGQAGRAQVSRSGKALNIDLVNGDRYTLSLDSLREVLGYRERIAQIVELPTLPSPEATRDHLITDYCRPLSQFTVPETADRMTA
;
A
#
# COMPACT_ATOMS: atom_id res chain seq x y z
N MET A 1 -9.89 -9.67 7.67
CA MET A 1 -8.70 -8.82 7.87
C MET A 1 -8.04 -9.26 9.16
N GLN A 2 -6.78 -9.66 9.12
CA GLN A 2 -6.03 -10.06 10.31
C GLN A 2 -5.26 -8.87 10.88
N ARG A 3 -5.12 -8.81 12.21
CA ARG A 3 -4.32 -7.77 12.88
C ARG A 3 -2.84 -8.05 12.61
N ALA A 4 -2.15 -7.08 12.01
CA ALA A 4 -0.73 -7.17 11.69
C ALA A 4 0.14 -6.37 12.66
N GLY A 5 -0.43 -5.37 13.31
CA GLY A 5 0.33 -4.49 14.18
C GLY A 5 -0.38 -3.19 14.54
N TYR A 6 0.40 -2.16 14.81
CA TYR A 6 -0.11 -0.84 15.17
C TYR A 6 0.83 0.29 14.74
N LEU A 7 0.25 1.47 14.57
CA LEU A 7 0.92 2.74 14.39
C LEU A 7 0.79 3.57 15.67
N SER A 8 1.85 4.23 16.09
CA SER A 8 1.85 5.07 17.30
C SER A 8 2.60 6.39 17.10
N ARG A 9 2.21 7.40 17.89
CA ARG A 9 2.90 8.68 18.00
C ARG A 9 3.26 8.93 19.46
N ASP A 10 4.55 9.10 19.72
CA ASP A 10 5.11 9.38 21.05
C ASP A 10 6.05 10.61 21.05
N GLY A 11 6.07 11.36 19.94
CA GLY A 11 6.96 12.51 19.76
C GLY A 11 8.42 12.13 19.50
N LYS A 12 8.68 10.86 19.21
CA LYS A 12 10.03 10.35 18.94
C LYS A 12 10.64 10.98 17.70
N LYS A 13 11.96 11.14 17.76
CA LYS A 13 12.77 11.64 16.65
C LYS A 13 13.86 10.63 16.29
N VAL A 14 14.17 10.57 15.00
CA VAL A 14 15.31 9.83 14.45
C VAL A 14 16.16 10.77 13.62
N LEU A 15 17.45 10.48 13.50
CA LEU A 15 18.34 11.24 12.63
C LEU A 15 18.15 10.83 11.16
N ASP A 16 18.08 11.80 10.25
CA ASP A 16 18.16 11.53 8.81
C ASP A 16 19.62 11.36 8.34
N ALA A 17 19.82 11.30 7.03
CA ALA A 17 21.14 11.10 6.43
C ALA A 17 22.09 12.28 6.69
N GLU A 18 21.54 13.46 6.91
CA GLU A 18 22.24 14.70 7.20
C GLU A 18 22.46 14.90 8.71
N GLY A 19 21.99 13.97 9.55
CA GLY A 19 22.09 14.06 11.01
C GLY A 19 21.08 15.01 11.63
N VAL A 20 20.04 15.42 10.91
CA VAL A 20 18.98 16.29 11.41
C VAL A 20 17.91 15.44 12.11
N PRO A 21 17.51 15.78 13.36
CA PRO A 21 16.42 15.08 14.02
C PRO A 21 15.07 15.35 13.34
N ARG A 22 14.39 14.29 12.91
CA ARG A 22 13.06 14.33 12.28
C ARG A 22 12.05 13.57 13.15
N GLU A 23 10.89 14.16 13.40
CA GLU A 23 9.81 13.51 14.15
C GLU A 23 9.15 12.41 13.31
N ILE A 24 8.85 11.28 13.96
CA ILE A 24 8.31 10.10 13.30
C ILE A 24 6.98 9.65 13.88
N LEU A 25 6.21 8.98 13.04
CA LEU A 25 5.26 7.97 13.45
C LEU A 25 5.94 6.61 13.37
N GLU A 26 5.76 5.81 14.41
CA GLU A 26 6.28 4.46 14.46
C GLU A 26 5.22 3.48 13.96
N LEU A 27 5.66 2.51 13.16
CA LEU A 27 4.85 1.39 12.68
C LEU A 27 5.49 0.10 13.19
N ASN A 28 4.78 -0.61 14.05
CA ASN A 28 5.16 -1.93 14.54
C ASN A 28 4.29 -2.96 13.82
N ILE A 29 4.87 -3.70 12.87
CA ILE A 29 4.17 -4.67 12.01
C ILE A 29 4.88 -6.02 12.15
N HIS A 30 4.21 -7.03 12.68
CA HIS A 30 4.78 -8.37 12.92
C HIS A 30 6.17 -8.37 13.58
N GLY A 31 6.41 -7.44 14.52
CA GLY A 31 7.69 -7.28 15.21
C GLY A 31 8.74 -6.47 14.45
N ALA A 32 8.50 -6.11 13.20
CA ALA A 32 9.34 -5.17 12.47
C ALA A 32 9.00 -3.72 12.85
N ARG A 33 10.03 -2.94 13.12
CA ARG A 33 9.93 -1.53 13.52
C ARG A 33 10.29 -0.61 12.36
N LEU A 34 9.27 0.05 11.83
CA LEU A 34 9.36 0.97 10.71
C LEU A 34 8.90 2.37 11.15
N CYS A 35 9.12 3.37 10.31
CA CYS A 35 8.61 4.71 10.54
C CYS A 35 8.14 5.43 9.29
N ILE A 36 7.33 6.47 9.51
CA ILE A 36 6.99 7.50 8.53
C ILE A 36 7.37 8.85 9.14
N LEU A 37 7.98 9.73 8.35
CA LEU A 37 8.25 11.10 8.77
C LEU A 37 6.94 11.89 8.86
N ILE A 38 6.74 12.61 9.97
CA ILE A 38 5.48 13.32 10.22
C ILE A 38 5.21 14.44 9.22
N ASP A 39 6.22 15.23 8.89
CA ASP A 39 6.09 16.34 7.93
C ASP A 39 5.69 15.83 6.54
N ASP A 40 6.27 14.71 6.12
CA ASP A 40 5.97 14.09 4.83
C ASP A 40 4.57 13.50 4.82
N LEU A 41 4.14 12.89 5.94
CA LEU A 41 2.77 12.41 6.08
C LEU A 41 1.77 13.55 6.03
N PHE A 42 2.01 14.66 6.72
CA PHE A 42 1.11 15.82 6.64
C PHE A 42 1.03 16.37 5.23
N SER A 43 2.16 16.43 4.52
CA SER A 43 2.21 16.80 3.10
C SER A 43 1.38 15.84 2.24
N ALA A 44 1.54 14.53 2.46
CA ALA A 44 0.79 13.48 1.77
C ALA A 44 -0.72 13.55 2.05
N LEU A 45 -1.13 13.79 3.29
CA LEU A 45 -2.54 13.91 3.68
C LEU A 45 -3.22 15.12 3.06
N ARG A 46 -2.49 16.22 2.84
CA ARG A 46 -3.02 17.43 2.20
C ARG A 46 -3.10 17.30 0.68
N ASN A 47 -2.08 16.71 0.07
CA ASN A 47 -1.91 16.70 -1.38
C ASN A 47 -2.36 15.39 -2.05
N GLY A 48 -2.69 14.36 -1.27
CA GLY A 48 -3.02 13.02 -1.79
C GLY A 48 -1.82 12.23 -2.31
N ASN A 49 -0.59 12.64 -1.95
CA ASN A 49 0.64 12.01 -2.43
C ASN A 49 0.99 10.75 -1.61
N SER A 50 1.84 9.89 -2.17
CA SER A 50 2.45 8.79 -1.41
C SER A 50 3.60 9.31 -0.53
N VAL A 51 3.76 8.74 0.66
CA VAL A 51 4.88 8.98 1.58
C VAL A 51 5.74 7.73 1.72
N CYS A 52 7.04 7.89 1.94
CA CYS A 52 7.95 6.77 2.18
C CYS A 52 7.76 6.17 3.58
N THR A 53 7.86 4.85 3.68
CA THR A 53 8.08 4.15 4.96
C THR A 53 9.55 3.74 5.04
N TRP A 54 10.15 3.87 6.22
CA TRP A 54 11.58 3.68 6.44
C TRP A 54 11.81 2.62 7.51
N ARG A 55 12.92 1.90 7.43
CA ARG A 55 13.39 1.09 8.56
C ARG A 55 13.99 2.01 9.62
N ILE A 56 13.81 1.69 10.90
CA ILE A 56 14.57 2.34 11.97
C ILE A 56 15.82 1.50 12.20
N LYS A 57 16.99 2.13 12.20
CA LYS A 57 18.23 1.50 12.65
C LYS A 57 18.69 2.13 13.96
N GLN A 58 19.36 1.33 14.77
CA GLN A 58 19.91 1.77 16.05
C GLN A 58 21.41 1.48 16.07
N ASN A 59 22.21 2.54 16.23
CA ASN A 59 23.64 2.46 16.51
C ASN A 59 24.00 3.68 17.34
N TRP A 60 24.11 3.51 18.66
CA TRP A 60 24.17 4.57 19.68
C TRP A 60 22.94 5.49 19.74
N MET A 61 22.46 5.96 18.60
CA MET A 61 21.21 6.69 18.40
C MET A 61 20.34 6.00 17.34
N GLU A 62 19.09 6.43 17.22
CA GLU A 62 18.20 5.97 16.16
C GLU A 62 18.26 6.88 14.93
N TYR A 63 18.30 6.25 13.76
CA TYR A 63 18.39 6.93 12.48
C TYR A 63 17.54 6.23 11.41
N LEU A 64 17.22 6.98 10.37
CA LEU A 64 16.55 6.46 9.18
C LEU A 64 17.45 5.44 8.49
N GLY A 65 16.95 4.21 8.40
CA GLY A 65 17.54 3.15 7.61
C GLY A 65 17.11 3.23 6.14
N GLY A 66 17.27 2.12 5.42
CA GLY A 66 16.81 2.03 4.04
C GLY A 66 15.28 2.06 3.94
N GLN A 67 14.77 2.57 2.83
CA GLN A 67 13.34 2.59 2.52
C GLN A 67 12.74 1.18 2.61
N ALA A 68 11.65 1.06 3.37
CA ALA A 68 10.91 -0.18 3.60
C ALA A 68 9.69 -0.32 2.67
N GLY A 69 9.19 0.78 2.13
CA GLY A 69 7.98 0.81 1.31
C GLY A 69 7.43 2.21 1.12
N ARG A 70 6.12 2.27 0.88
CA ARG A 70 5.36 3.52 0.73
C ARG A 70 4.01 3.39 1.43
N ALA A 71 3.47 4.52 1.86
CA ALA A 71 2.10 4.63 2.33
C ALA A 71 1.34 5.68 1.52
N GLN A 72 0.06 5.46 1.30
CA GLN A 72 -0.78 6.31 0.46
C GLN A 72 -2.22 6.30 0.98
N VAL A 73 -2.88 7.46 0.91
CA VAL A 73 -4.30 7.54 1.23
C VAL A 73 -5.09 6.77 0.18
N SER A 74 -6.04 5.96 0.62
CA SER A 74 -6.90 5.20 -0.29
C SER A 74 -7.74 6.13 -1.16
N ARG A 75 -8.15 5.65 -2.35
CA ARG A 75 -9.03 6.42 -3.25
C ARG A 75 -10.35 6.84 -2.59
N SER A 76 -10.85 6.06 -1.63
CA SER A 76 -12.05 6.40 -0.87
C SER A 76 -11.83 7.45 0.22
N GLY A 77 -10.57 7.80 0.51
CA GLY A 77 -10.21 8.72 1.59
C GLY A 77 -10.43 8.16 3.00
N LYS A 78 -10.67 6.84 3.13
CA LYS A 78 -11.03 6.20 4.41
C LYS A 78 -9.87 5.49 5.09
N ALA A 79 -8.77 5.25 4.37
CA ALA A 79 -7.68 4.43 4.88
C ALA A 79 -6.32 4.96 4.42
N LEU A 80 -5.28 4.63 5.19
CA LEU A 80 -3.90 4.72 4.75
C LEU A 80 -3.42 3.31 4.40
N ASN A 81 -3.15 3.08 3.12
CA ASN A 81 -2.59 1.83 2.63
C ASN A 81 -1.07 1.90 2.71
N ILE A 82 -0.44 0.81 3.13
CA ILE A 82 1.01 0.68 3.27
C ILE A 82 1.42 -0.51 2.40
N ASP A 83 2.25 -0.25 1.40
CA ASP A 83 2.81 -1.26 0.50
C ASP A 83 4.32 -1.36 0.79
N LEU A 84 4.78 -2.51 1.27
CA LEU A 84 6.18 -2.76 1.56
C LEU A 84 6.92 -3.30 0.33
N VAL A 85 8.24 -3.10 0.28
CA VAL A 85 9.08 -3.53 -0.86
C VAL A 85 9.10 -5.04 -1.09
N ASN A 86 8.77 -5.84 -0.07
CA ASN A 86 8.66 -7.30 -0.17
C ASN A 86 7.31 -7.77 -0.73
N GLY A 87 6.39 -6.85 -1.06
CA GLY A 87 5.07 -7.16 -1.60
C GLY A 87 3.98 -7.28 -0.52
N ASP A 88 4.33 -7.20 0.76
CA ASP A 88 3.35 -7.21 1.84
C ASP A 88 2.54 -5.91 1.83
N ARG A 89 1.24 -6.06 2.11
CA ARG A 89 0.28 -4.97 2.05
C ARG A 89 -0.47 -4.87 3.35
N TYR A 90 -0.55 -3.66 3.86
CA TYR A 90 -1.24 -3.35 5.10
C TYR A 90 -2.13 -2.13 4.92
N THR A 91 -3.07 -1.95 5.84
CA THR A 91 -3.92 -0.77 5.85
C THR A 91 -4.33 -0.41 7.27
N LEU A 92 -4.68 0.85 7.48
CA LEU A 92 -5.32 1.32 8.71
C LEU A 92 -6.37 2.38 8.40
N SER A 93 -7.30 2.59 9.32
CA SER A 93 -8.31 3.64 9.20
C SER A 93 -7.68 5.03 9.24
N LEU A 94 -8.11 5.90 8.33
CA LEU A 94 -7.67 7.29 8.31
C LEU A 94 -8.20 8.05 9.53
N ASP A 95 -9.39 7.74 10.02
CA ASP A 95 -9.92 8.35 11.25
C ASP A 95 -9.04 8.00 12.46
N SER A 96 -8.66 6.73 12.61
CA SER A 96 -7.74 6.30 13.67
C SER A 96 -6.37 6.97 13.56
N LEU A 97 -5.86 7.15 12.33
CA LEU A 97 -4.63 7.90 12.11
C LEU A 97 -4.76 9.36 12.57
N ARG A 98 -5.88 10.02 12.29
CA ARG A 98 -6.12 11.42 12.69
C ARG A 98 -6.20 11.57 14.21
N GLU A 99 -6.80 10.61 14.89
CA GLU A 99 -6.86 10.59 16.35
C GLU A 99 -5.47 10.39 16.97
N VAL A 100 -4.62 9.53 16.38
CA VAL A 100 -3.21 9.38 16.81
C VAL A 100 -2.38 10.63 16.51
N LEU A 101 -2.54 11.22 15.33
CA LEU A 101 -1.88 12.47 14.97
C LEU A 101 -2.28 13.62 15.91
N GLY A 102 -3.54 13.63 16.36
CA GLY A 102 -4.07 14.60 17.32
C GLY A 102 -3.77 14.29 18.79
N TYR A 103 -2.96 13.25 19.09
CA TYR A 103 -2.70 12.77 20.46
C TYR A 103 -3.95 12.39 21.27
N ARG A 104 -5.07 12.13 20.59
CA ARG A 104 -6.33 11.68 21.21
C ARG A 104 -6.32 10.18 21.47
N GLU A 105 -5.68 9.44 20.57
CA GLU A 105 -5.41 8.01 20.70
C GLU A 105 -3.92 7.74 20.71
N ARG A 106 -3.49 6.70 21.43
CA ARG A 106 -2.08 6.31 21.47
C ARG A 106 -1.67 5.46 20.27
N ILE A 107 -2.61 4.64 19.79
CA ILE A 107 -2.35 3.63 18.76
C ILE A 107 -3.48 3.57 17.73
N ALA A 108 -3.11 3.31 16.48
CA ALA A 108 -4.02 2.96 15.40
C ALA A 108 -3.71 1.55 14.91
N GLN A 109 -4.72 0.69 14.78
CA GLN A 109 -4.51 -0.70 14.39
C GLN A 109 -4.16 -0.83 12.91
N ILE A 110 -3.14 -1.64 12.63
CA ILE A 110 -2.72 -2.01 11.28
C ILE A 110 -3.25 -3.41 11.00
N VAL A 111 -3.92 -3.55 9.86
CA VAL A 111 -4.45 -4.84 9.38
C VAL A 111 -3.79 -5.24 8.07
N GLU A 112 -3.67 -6.54 7.88
CA GLU A 112 -3.10 -7.13 6.68
C GLU A 112 -4.13 -7.14 5.54
N LEU A 113 -3.66 -6.82 4.34
CA LEU A 113 -4.37 -6.98 3.08
C LEU A 113 -3.80 -8.17 2.31
N PRO A 114 -4.62 -8.88 1.51
CA PRO A 114 -4.11 -9.94 0.65
C PRO A 114 -2.97 -9.43 -0.23
N THR A 115 -1.88 -10.19 -0.26
CA THR A 115 -0.78 -9.94 -1.20
C THR A 115 -1.32 -10.05 -2.61
N LEU A 116 -1.00 -9.07 -3.46
CA LEU A 116 -1.28 -9.22 -4.89
C LEU A 116 -0.33 -10.27 -5.44
N PRO A 117 -0.77 -11.13 -6.38
CA PRO A 117 0.16 -12.01 -7.07
C PRO A 117 1.26 -11.16 -7.70
N SER A 118 2.52 -11.52 -7.44
CA SER A 118 3.68 -10.89 -8.08
C SER A 118 3.45 -10.88 -9.60
N PRO A 119 3.75 -9.80 -10.32
CA PRO A 119 3.65 -9.76 -11.78
C PRO A 119 4.53 -10.83 -12.47
N GLU A 120 5.47 -11.46 -11.77
CA GLU A 120 6.20 -12.63 -12.29
C GLU A 120 5.32 -13.89 -12.44
N ALA A 121 4.20 -13.98 -11.71
CA ALA A 121 3.21 -15.04 -11.91
C ALA A 121 2.22 -14.75 -13.06
N THR A 122 2.21 -13.51 -13.58
CA THR A 122 1.31 -13.04 -14.65
C THR A 122 2.05 -12.88 -15.98
N ARG A 123 3.12 -13.65 -16.22
CA ARG A 123 3.90 -13.57 -17.47
C ARG A 123 3.61 -14.63 -18.52
N ASP A 124 2.75 -15.62 -18.25
CA ASP A 124 2.42 -16.66 -19.23
C ASP A 124 0.91 -16.83 -19.46
N HIS A 125 0.14 -15.75 -19.44
CA HIS A 125 -1.20 -15.79 -20.03
C HIS A 125 -1.10 -15.14 -21.41
N LEU A 126 -0.96 -15.97 -22.44
CA LEU A 126 -1.05 -15.52 -23.82
C LEU A 126 -2.45 -14.95 -24.03
N ILE A 127 -2.57 -13.89 -24.84
CA ILE A 127 -3.88 -13.28 -25.20
C ILE A 127 -4.90 -14.34 -25.68
N THR A 128 -4.43 -15.46 -26.20
CA THR A 128 -5.23 -16.63 -26.58
C THR A 128 -6.05 -17.24 -25.44
N ASP A 129 -5.63 -17.11 -24.17
CA ASP A 129 -6.35 -17.66 -23.02
C ASP A 129 -7.68 -16.93 -22.73
N TYR A 130 -7.82 -15.72 -23.24
CA TYR A 130 -9.03 -14.90 -23.08
C TYR A 130 -9.97 -14.97 -24.31
N CYS A 131 -9.54 -15.61 -25.40
CA CYS A 131 -10.38 -15.87 -26.55
C CYS A 131 -11.10 -17.22 -26.38
N ARG A 132 -12.28 -17.22 -25.74
CA ARG A 132 -13.23 -18.31 -26.02
C ARG A 132 -13.56 -18.29 -27.52
N PRO A 133 -13.71 -19.45 -28.19
CA PRO A 133 -14.12 -19.45 -29.59
C PRO A 133 -15.43 -18.69 -29.70
N LEU A 134 -15.50 -17.71 -30.61
CA LEU A 134 -16.76 -17.11 -31.01
C LEU A 134 -17.65 -18.26 -31.51
N SER A 135 -18.65 -18.60 -30.71
CA SER A 135 -19.65 -19.59 -31.04
C SER A 135 -20.16 -19.34 -32.46
N GLN A 136 -20.21 -20.43 -33.22
CA GLN A 136 -20.67 -20.54 -34.59
C GLN A 136 -21.87 -19.61 -34.86
N PHE A 137 -21.63 -18.50 -35.57
CA PHE A 137 -22.71 -17.81 -36.29
C PHE A 137 -23.04 -18.66 -37.50
N THR A 138 -23.88 -19.66 -37.32
CA THR A 138 -24.56 -20.34 -38.42
C THR A 138 -25.58 -19.35 -38.97
N VAL A 139 -25.28 -18.76 -40.12
CA VAL A 139 -26.27 -18.00 -40.90
C VAL A 139 -27.01 -19.01 -41.78
N PRO A 140 -28.34 -19.16 -41.66
CA PRO A 140 -29.08 -19.99 -42.59
C PRO A 140 -29.33 -19.23 -43.90
N GLU A 141 -28.88 -19.85 -44.98
CA GLU A 141 -29.54 -20.00 -46.28
C GLU A 141 -30.24 -18.78 -46.90
N THR A 142 -29.79 -18.39 -48.10
CA THR A 142 -30.75 -17.93 -49.11
C THR A 142 -30.40 -18.57 -50.44
N ALA A 143 -31.37 -19.36 -50.91
CA ALA A 143 -31.32 -20.18 -52.10
C ALA A 143 -31.12 -19.35 -53.37
N ASP A 144 -30.10 -19.71 -54.16
CA ASP A 144 -30.05 -19.37 -55.57
C ASP A 144 -30.70 -20.52 -56.36
N ARG A 145 -31.99 -20.37 -56.61
CA ARG A 145 -32.74 -21.15 -57.61
C ARG A 145 -33.83 -20.28 -58.22
N MET A 146 -33.61 -19.88 -59.48
CA MET A 146 -34.55 -19.98 -60.60
C MET A 146 -33.83 -19.45 -61.85
N THR A 147 -33.16 -20.32 -62.63
CA THR A 147 -33.63 -20.98 -63.87
C THR A 147 -34.06 -20.05 -65.03
N ALA A 148 -33.53 -20.46 -66.19
CA ALA A 148 -33.96 -20.23 -67.58
C ALA A 148 -33.32 -19.04 -68.32
#